data_AF-A0A1A8A209-F1
#
_entry.id   AF-A0A1A8A209-F1
#
_cell.length_a   1.000
_cell.length_b   1.000
_cell.length_c   1.000
_cell.angle_alpha   90.00
_cell.angle_beta   90.00
_cell.angle_gamma   90.00
#
_symmetry.space_group_name_H-M   'P 1'
#
loop_
_entity.id
_entity.type
_entity.pdbx_description
1 polymer ?
#
loop_
_entity_poly.entity_id
_entity_poly.type
_entity_poly.pdbx_seq_one_letter_code
_entity_poly.pdbx_strand_id
1 'polypeptide(L)'
;MKDDDDVEGKPTVPARVAPQEVWSMFENIWSHMFQTSLDVFKGLGFDPHTMQAVTPVGGTAPPPKDTIACLQKLSSVVSQLLQAFRCFFCLSSNPNEVRNLLSVIYSVKVVDENVRLTAEDLLHCFTQPQYRLKLRVGSSHLMDLKKALDCC
;
A
#
# COMPACT_ATOMS: atom_id res chain seq x y z
N MET A 1 1.05 25.70 47.05
CA MET A 1 1.37 24.58 46.13
C MET A 1 0.37 23.47 46.34
N LYS A 2 -0.56 23.34 45.40
CA LYS A 2 -1.24 22.08 45.07
C LYS A 2 -1.53 22.18 43.58
N ASP A 3 -0.53 21.80 42.81
CA ASP A 3 -0.63 21.50 41.39
C ASP A 3 -1.15 20.06 41.32
N ASP A 4 -2.42 19.90 40.98
CA ASP A 4 -2.98 18.61 40.59
C ASP A 4 -3.36 18.76 39.11
N ASP A 5 -2.50 18.21 38.28
CA ASP A 5 -2.49 18.23 36.83
C ASP A 5 -3.56 17.23 36.35
N ASP A 6 -4.78 17.71 36.11
CA ASP A 6 -5.82 16.95 35.43
C ASP A 6 -5.45 16.88 33.93
N VAL A 7 -4.60 15.90 33.60
CA VAL A 7 -4.37 15.50 32.20
C VAL A 7 -5.68 14.93 31.69
N GLU A 8 -6.44 15.80 31.04
CA GLU A 8 -7.63 15.51 30.26
C GLU A 8 -7.30 14.39 29.26
N GLY A 9 -7.68 13.16 29.61
CA GLY A 9 -7.65 12.00 28.75
C GLY A 9 -8.59 12.23 27.59
N LYS A 10 -8.08 12.86 26.52
CA LYS A 10 -8.78 13.06 25.26
C LYS A 10 -9.47 11.75 24.87
N PRO A 11 -10.80 11.73 24.64
CA PRO A 11 -11.49 10.49 24.33
C PRO A 11 -10.86 9.88 23.08
N THR A 12 -10.27 8.70 23.22
CA THR A 12 -9.84 7.92 22.07
C THR A 12 -11.12 7.52 21.36
N VAL A 13 -11.43 8.18 20.24
CA VAL A 13 -12.58 7.82 19.41
C VAL A 13 -12.46 6.32 19.12
N PRO A 14 -13.46 5.49 19.49
CA PRO A 14 -13.38 4.07 19.25
C PRO A 14 -13.32 3.81 17.74
N ALA A 15 -12.37 2.98 17.33
CA ALA A 15 -12.28 2.51 15.95
C ALA A 15 -13.62 1.89 15.56
N ARG A 16 -14.16 2.31 14.42
CA ARG A 16 -15.48 1.92 13.94
C ARG A 16 -15.41 0.61 13.15
N VAL A 17 -14.25 0.32 12.57
CA VAL A 17 -13.99 -0.88 11.77
C VAL A 17 -13.08 -1.83 12.56
N ALA A 18 -13.39 -3.13 12.53
CA ALA A 18 -12.55 -4.10 13.22
C ALA A 18 -11.16 -4.17 12.54
N PRO A 19 -10.05 -4.27 13.31
CA PRO A 19 -8.70 -4.37 12.76
C PRO A 19 -8.52 -5.48 11.72
N GLN A 20 -9.25 -6.59 11.88
CA GLN A 20 -9.26 -7.70 10.93
C GLN A 20 -9.90 -7.31 9.59
N GLU A 21 -10.98 -6.52 9.61
CA GLU A 21 -11.64 -6.04 8.39
C GLU A 21 -10.73 -5.07 7.64
N VAL A 22 -10.08 -4.16 8.39
CA VAL A 22 -9.03 -3.27 7.82
C VAL A 22 -7.94 -4.10 7.15
N TRP A 23 -7.44 -5.13 7.84
CA TRP A 23 -6.41 -6.00 7.29
C TRP A 23 -6.86 -6.79 6.04
N SER A 24 -8.10 -7.28 6.04
CA SER A 24 -8.69 -7.98 4.88
C SER A 24 -8.74 -7.08 3.63
N MET A 25 -9.05 -5.79 3.80
CA MET A 25 -9.00 -4.82 2.69
C MET A 25 -7.59 -4.67 2.13
N PHE A 26 -6.59 -4.62 3.01
CA PHE A 26 -5.19 -4.60 2.56
C PHE A 26 -4.85 -5.88 1.80
N GLU A 27 -5.22 -7.07 2.29
CA GLU A 27 -4.98 -8.33 1.57
C GLU A 27 -5.62 -8.33 0.18
N ASN A 28 -6.81 -7.77 0.04
CA ASN A 28 -7.49 -7.62 -1.26
C ASN A 28 -6.73 -6.66 -2.19
N ILE A 29 -6.31 -5.49 -1.67
CA ILE A 29 -5.49 -4.52 -2.40
C ILE A 29 -4.19 -5.17 -2.88
N TRP A 30 -3.49 -5.89 -2.00
CA TRP A 30 -2.25 -6.58 -2.34
C TRP A 30 -2.46 -7.62 -3.44
N SER A 31 -3.50 -8.43 -3.32
CA SER A 31 -3.82 -9.47 -4.31
C SER A 31 -4.12 -8.86 -5.68
N HIS A 32 -4.92 -7.79 -5.72
CA HIS A 32 -5.23 -7.08 -6.95
C HIS A 32 -3.99 -6.43 -7.57
N MET A 33 -3.15 -5.77 -6.77
CA MET A 33 -1.90 -5.16 -7.23
C MET A 33 -0.92 -6.19 -7.76
N PHE A 34 -0.77 -7.32 -7.07
CA PHE A 34 0.09 -8.40 -7.51
C PHE A 34 -0.39 -8.98 -8.85
N GLN A 35 -1.70 -9.25 -8.98
CA GLN A 35 -2.26 -9.71 -10.25
C GLN A 35 -2.05 -8.68 -11.38
N THR A 36 -2.32 -7.41 -11.11
CA THR A 36 -2.09 -6.32 -12.07
C THR A 36 -0.62 -6.24 -12.49
N SER A 37 0.32 -6.41 -11.54
CA SER A 37 1.75 -6.42 -11.85
C SER A 37 2.14 -7.56 -12.78
N LEU A 38 1.60 -8.76 -12.57
CA LEU A 38 1.86 -9.93 -13.42
C LEU A 38 1.36 -9.69 -14.85
N ASP A 39 0.20 -9.05 -15.00
CA ASP A 39 -0.35 -8.74 -16.32
C ASP A 39 0.47 -7.66 -17.03
N VAL A 40 0.97 -6.65 -16.29
CA VAL A 40 1.91 -5.65 -16.82
C VAL A 40 3.22 -6.30 -17.24
N PHE A 41 3.84 -7.12 -16.38
CA PHE A 41 5.10 -7.80 -16.68
C PHE A 41 4.97 -8.68 -17.92
N LYS A 42 3.89 -9.47 -18.02
CA LYS A 42 3.59 -10.26 -19.23
C LYS A 42 3.42 -9.38 -20.47
N GLY A 43 2.68 -8.28 -20.35
CA GLY A 43 2.48 -7.33 -21.45
C GLY A 43 3.76 -6.65 -21.93
N LEU A 44 4.74 -6.50 -21.05
CA LEU A 44 6.07 -5.96 -21.35
C LEU A 44 7.09 -7.05 -21.73
N GLY A 45 6.72 -8.32 -21.62
CA GLY A 45 7.65 -9.44 -21.77
C GLY A 45 8.75 -9.44 -20.71
N PHE A 46 8.49 -8.91 -19.51
CA PHE A 46 9.45 -8.85 -18.40
C PHE A 46 9.28 -10.03 -17.45
N ASP A 47 10.38 -10.66 -17.05
CA ASP A 47 10.41 -11.67 -15.99
C ASP A 47 10.86 -11.02 -14.66
N PRO A 48 9.95 -10.89 -13.67
CA PRO A 48 10.26 -10.29 -12.38
C PRO A 48 11.11 -11.16 -11.46
N HIS A 49 11.31 -12.44 -11.76
CA HIS A 49 12.21 -13.31 -10.99
C HIS A 49 13.66 -13.15 -11.44
N THR A 50 13.89 -12.99 -12.74
CA THR A 50 15.24 -12.79 -13.30
C THR A 50 15.60 -11.31 -13.48
N MET A 51 14.65 -10.40 -13.29
CA MET A 51 14.77 -8.95 -13.52
C MET A 51 15.23 -8.63 -14.95
N GLN A 52 14.70 -9.34 -15.93
CA GLN A 52 15.11 -9.19 -17.34
C GLN A 52 13.90 -9.14 -18.26
N ALA A 53 14.00 -8.31 -19.30
CA ALA A 53 13.11 -8.41 -20.44
C ALA A 53 13.43 -9.68 -21.23
N VAL A 54 12.44 -10.54 -21.40
CA VAL A 54 12.45 -11.69 -22.30
C VAL A 54 12.32 -11.16 -23.73
N THR A 55 13.39 -10.58 -24.26
CA THR A 55 13.45 -10.25 -25.69
C THR A 55 13.65 -11.54 -26.48
N PRO A 56 12.75 -11.89 -27.42
CA PRO A 56 13.10 -12.83 -28.47
C PRO A 56 14.20 -12.19 -29.33
N VAL A 57 15.18 -12.98 -29.74
CA VAL A 57 16.13 -12.58 -30.79
C VAL A 57 15.33 -12.32 -32.07
N GLY A 58 15.00 -11.04 -32.32
CA GLY A 58 14.23 -10.62 -33.49
C GLY A 58 13.03 -9.73 -33.14
N GLY A 59 13.30 -8.49 -32.75
CA GLY A 59 12.38 -7.34 -32.86
C GLY A 59 11.00 -7.49 -32.22
N THR A 60 10.85 -7.08 -30.96
CA THR A 60 9.54 -6.87 -30.36
C THR A 60 8.95 -5.52 -30.78
N ALA A 61 7.69 -5.55 -31.23
CA ALA A 61 6.88 -4.35 -31.37
C ALA A 61 6.86 -3.57 -30.03
N PRO A 62 6.79 -2.23 -30.05
CA PRO A 62 6.77 -1.45 -28.82
C PRO A 62 5.58 -1.86 -27.95
N PRO A 63 5.75 -1.93 -26.62
CA PRO A 63 4.69 -2.33 -25.72
C PRO A 63 3.45 -1.43 -25.88
N PRO A 64 2.23 -1.97 -25.71
CA PRO A 64 1.01 -1.18 -25.82
C PRO A 64 1.06 0.05 -24.89
N LYS A 65 0.62 1.21 -25.37
CA LYS A 65 0.59 2.45 -24.57
C LYS A 65 -0.19 2.28 -23.27
N ASP A 66 -1.24 1.48 -23.30
CA ASP A 66 -2.05 1.16 -22.12
C ASP A 66 -1.28 0.36 -21.06
N THR A 67 -0.36 -0.51 -21.48
CA THR A 67 0.53 -1.26 -20.59
C THR A 67 1.53 -0.33 -19.89
N ILE A 68 2.10 0.63 -20.62
CA ILE A 68 3.01 1.64 -20.05
C ILE A 68 2.28 2.55 -19.06
N ALA A 69 1.07 3.03 -19.42
CA ALA A 69 0.25 3.84 -18.53
C ALA A 69 -0.13 3.06 -17.25
N CYS A 70 -0.45 1.76 -17.39
CA CYS A 70 -0.73 0.88 -16.27
C CYS A 70 0.51 0.69 -15.37
N LEU A 71 1.70 0.46 -15.95
CA LEU A 71 2.97 0.37 -15.23
C LEU A 71 3.23 1.62 -14.39
N GLN A 72 3.13 2.81 -15.01
CA GLN A 72 3.36 4.08 -14.32
C GLN A 72 2.37 4.30 -13.17
N LYS A 73 1.08 4.01 -13.41
CA LYS A 73 0.05 4.10 -12.38
C LYS A 73 0.35 3.14 -11.21
N LEU A 74 0.69 1.89 -11.51
CA LEU A 74 0.98 0.88 -10.50
C LEU A 74 2.23 1.24 -9.70
N SER A 75 3.32 1.65 -10.37
CA SER A 75 4.56 2.11 -9.73
C SER A 75 4.33 3.31 -8.82
N SER A 76 3.48 4.26 -9.23
CA SER A 76 3.06 5.39 -8.40
C SER A 76 2.30 4.95 -7.15
N VAL A 77 1.32 4.07 -7.28
CA VAL A 77 0.55 3.53 -6.15
C VAL A 77 1.46 2.78 -5.16
N VAL A 78 2.34 1.90 -5.66
CA VAL A 78 3.31 1.16 -4.84
C VAL A 78 4.22 2.12 -4.07
N SER A 79 4.69 3.18 -4.72
CA SER A 79 5.54 4.20 -4.09
C SER A 79 4.81 4.92 -2.96
N GLN A 80 3.56 5.31 -3.19
CA GLN A 80 2.74 6.00 -2.20
C GLN A 80 2.43 5.10 -0.99
N LEU A 81 2.16 3.81 -1.21
CA LEU A 81 1.96 2.83 -0.13
C LEU A 81 3.24 2.63 0.70
N LEU A 82 4.40 2.47 0.05
CA LEU A 82 5.68 2.33 0.75
C LEU A 82 6.02 3.56 1.60
N GLN A 83 5.78 4.75 1.06
CA GLN A 83 5.97 6.01 1.79
C GLN A 83 5.06 6.08 3.01
N ALA A 84 3.76 5.78 2.82
CA ALA A 84 2.80 5.75 3.91
C ALA A 84 3.21 4.77 5.02
N PHE A 85 3.58 3.54 4.67
CA PHE A 85 3.99 2.54 5.67
C PHE A 85 5.25 2.93 6.43
N ARG A 86 6.22 3.53 5.75
CA ARG A 86 7.41 4.09 6.39
C ARG A 86 7.03 5.09 7.49
N CYS A 87 6.06 5.97 7.24
CA CYS A 87 5.56 6.92 8.23
C CYS A 87 4.93 6.22 9.46
N PHE A 88 4.20 5.12 9.28
CA PHE A 88 3.69 4.31 10.41
C PHE A 88 4.81 3.67 11.24
N PHE A 89 5.92 3.27 10.61
CA PHE A 89 7.04 2.67 11.32
C PHE A 89 7.89 3.70 12.08
N CYS A 90 8.03 4.93 11.56
CA CYS A 90 8.90 5.97 12.12
C CYS A 90 8.38 6.68 13.39
N LEU A 91 7.24 6.27 13.96
CA LEU A 91 6.63 6.83 15.19
C LEU A 91 6.22 8.31 15.13
N SER A 92 6.48 9.02 14.03
CA SER A 92 5.79 10.27 13.70
C SER A 92 4.50 9.93 12.95
N SER A 93 3.45 9.53 13.68
CA SER A 93 2.09 9.46 13.14
C SER A 93 1.61 10.88 12.81
N ASN A 94 2.19 11.49 11.78
CA ASN A 94 1.71 12.72 11.21
C ASN A 94 0.30 12.41 10.65
N PRO A 95 -0.76 13.09 11.12
CA PRO A 95 -2.12 12.86 10.66
C PRO A 95 -2.29 13.01 9.15
N ASN A 96 -1.41 13.75 8.48
CA ASN A 96 -1.42 13.88 7.03
C ASN A 96 -0.94 12.60 6.32
N GLU A 97 0.01 11.88 6.88
CA GLU A 97 0.53 10.63 6.29
C GLU A 97 -0.51 9.50 6.36
N VAL A 98 -1.24 9.44 7.47
CA VAL A 98 -2.38 8.50 7.63
C VAL A 98 -3.50 8.85 6.65
N ARG A 99 -3.80 10.14 6.46
CA ARG A 99 -4.77 10.61 5.47
C ARG A 99 -4.32 10.33 4.04
N ASN A 100 -3.04 10.45 3.74
CA ASN A 100 -2.48 10.08 2.45
C ASN A 100 -2.65 8.58 2.19
N LEU A 101 -2.33 7.72 3.17
CA LEU A 101 -2.58 6.27 3.05
C LEU A 101 -4.04 5.98 2.75
N LEU A 102 -4.95 6.62 3.48
CA LEU A 102 -6.38 6.47 3.28
C LEU A 102 -6.81 6.87 1.85
N SER A 103 -6.30 7.99 1.36
CA SER A 103 -6.54 8.45 -0.01
C SER A 103 -6.04 7.44 -1.06
N VAL A 104 -4.85 6.89 -0.86
CA VAL A 104 -4.28 5.86 -1.75
C VAL A 104 -5.15 4.61 -1.75
N ILE A 105 -5.57 4.13 -0.58
CA ILE A 105 -6.46 2.98 -0.43
C ILE A 105 -7.76 3.17 -1.24
N TYR A 106 -8.41 4.33 -1.12
CA TYR A 106 -9.60 4.64 -1.92
C TYR A 106 -9.29 4.78 -3.43
N SER A 107 -8.11 5.27 -3.80
CA SER A 107 -7.71 5.41 -5.20
C SER A 107 -7.51 4.07 -5.93
N VAL A 108 -7.24 3.00 -5.19
CA VAL A 108 -7.00 1.67 -5.76
C VAL A 108 -8.30 1.03 -6.28
N LYS A 109 -9.50 1.60 -6.02
CA LYS A 109 -10.82 1.08 -6.49
C LYS A 109 -11.10 -0.39 -6.12
N VAL A 110 -10.40 -0.93 -5.13
CA VAL A 110 -10.54 -2.33 -4.66
C VAL A 110 -11.27 -2.40 -3.31
N VAL A 111 -11.47 -1.24 -2.66
CA VAL A 111 -12.23 -1.15 -1.41
C VAL A 111 -13.71 -1.09 -1.74
N ASP A 112 -14.49 -1.93 -1.06
CA ASP A 112 -15.94 -1.86 -1.08
C ASP A 112 -16.38 -0.44 -0.65
N GLU A 113 -17.08 0.29 -1.53
CA GLU A 113 -17.55 1.65 -1.28
C GLU A 113 -18.45 1.75 -0.04
N ASN A 114 -19.00 0.62 0.43
CA ASN A 114 -19.81 0.55 1.64
C ASN A 114 -18.99 0.66 2.93
N VAL A 115 -17.68 0.37 2.89
CA VAL A 115 -16.83 0.46 4.09
C VAL A 115 -16.13 1.81 4.15
N ARG A 116 -16.69 2.69 4.99
CA ARG A 116 -16.13 4.02 5.28
C ARG A 116 -14.94 3.90 6.24
N LEU A 117 -13.82 3.41 5.72
CA LEU A 117 -12.54 3.37 6.42
C LEU A 117 -12.09 4.80 6.78
N THR A 118 -11.61 4.99 8.01
CA THR A 118 -11.08 6.27 8.50
C THR A 118 -9.59 6.18 8.85
N ALA A 119 -8.96 7.35 9.06
CA ALA A 119 -7.58 7.43 9.54
C ALA A 119 -7.41 6.82 10.94
N GLU A 120 -8.43 6.91 11.79
CA GLU A 120 -8.45 6.35 13.14
C GLU A 120 -8.48 4.82 13.11
N ASP A 121 -9.25 4.22 12.19
CA ASP A 121 -9.31 2.77 12.00
C ASP A 121 -7.94 2.21 11.56
N LEU A 122 -7.26 2.90 10.65
CA LEU A 122 -5.90 2.56 10.21
C LEU A 122 -4.90 2.61 11.36
N LEU A 123 -4.94 3.69 12.15
CA LEU A 123 -4.07 3.86 13.31
C LEU A 123 -4.33 2.76 14.36
N HIS A 124 -5.59 2.51 14.69
CA HIS A 124 -5.98 1.48 15.65
C HIS A 124 -5.59 0.07 15.20
N CYS A 125 -5.63 -0.22 13.90
CA CYS A 125 -5.15 -1.48 13.35
C CYS A 125 -3.62 -1.61 13.48
N PHE A 126 -2.87 -0.58 13.05
CA PHE A 126 -1.40 -0.67 12.96
C PHE A 126 -0.65 -0.41 14.26
N THR A 127 -1.32 0.05 15.32
CA THR A 127 -0.75 0.05 16.69
C THR A 127 -0.65 -1.36 17.26
N GLN A 128 -1.44 -2.31 16.78
CA GLN A 128 -1.40 -3.69 17.27
C GLN A 128 -0.17 -4.44 16.71
N PRO A 129 0.62 -5.12 17.57
CA PRO A 129 1.87 -5.75 17.16
C PRO A 129 1.74 -6.73 15.99
N GLN A 130 0.68 -7.53 15.96
CA GLN A 130 0.44 -8.54 14.92
C GLN A 130 0.27 -7.91 13.52
N TYR A 131 -0.52 -6.84 13.40
CA TYR A 131 -0.73 -6.15 12.13
C TYR A 131 0.50 -5.32 11.74
N ARG A 132 1.24 -4.78 12.72
CA ARG A 132 2.52 -4.11 12.47
C ARG A 132 3.56 -5.05 11.87
N LEU A 133 3.62 -6.31 12.34
CA LEU A 133 4.49 -7.34 11.76
C LEU A 133 4.05 -7.70 10.35
N LYS A 134 2.74 -7.91 10.12
CA LYS A 134 2.24 -8.19 8.77
C LYS A 134 2.50 -7.04 7.80
N LEU A 135 2.33 -5.79 8.24
CA LEU A 135 2.64 -4.60 7.47
C LEU A 135 4.12 -4.53 7.09
N ARG A 136 5.03 -4.96 7.99
CA ARG A 136 6.48 -5.00 7.72
C ARG A 136 6.79 -6.01 6.60
N VAL A 137 6.22 -7.21 6.69
CA VAL A 137 6.38 -8.24 5.65
C VAL A 137 5.81 -7.75 4.32
N GLY A 138 4.58 -7.21 4.33
CA GLY A 138 3.95 -6.63 3.14
C GLY A 138 4.76 -5.49 2.53
N SER A 139 5.36 -4.63 3.35
CA SER A 139 6.23 -3.53 2.90
C SER A 139 7.49 -4.05 2.21
N SER A 140 8.08 -5.15 2.69
CA SER A 140 9.20 -5.80 2.01
C SER A 140 8.80 -6.29 0.63
N HIS A 141 7.66 -6.99 0.53
CA HIS A 141 7.15 -7.48 -0.75
C HIS A 141 6.83 -6.33 -1.73
N LEU A 142 6.26 -5.22 -1.24
CA LEU A 142 6.04 -4.03 -2.07
C LEU A 142 7.34 -3.39 -2.53
N MET A 143 8.39 -3.42 -1.71
CA MET A 143 9.70 -2.89 -2.09
C MET A 143 10.31 -3.73 -3.21
N ASP A 144 10.19 -5.05 -3.16
CA ASP A 144 10.67 -5.92 -4.22
C ASP A 144 9.85 -5.77 -5.51
N LEU A 145 8.52 -5.63 -5.37
CA LEU A 145 7.64 -5.29 -6.50
C LEU A 145 8.03 -3.93 -7.11
N LYS A 146 8.32 -2.92 -6.29
CA LYS A 146 8.76 -1.60 -6.75
C LYS A 146 10.04 -1.70 -7.59
N LYS A 147 11.04 -2.46 -7.13
CA LYS A 147 12.27 -2.69 -7.90
C LYS A 147 11.97 -3.33 -9.25
N ALA A 148 11.12 -4.36 -9.28
CA ALA A 148 10.72 -5.01 -10.53
C ALA A 148 10.04 -4.03 -11.50
N LEU A 149 9.12 -3.21 -11.00
CA LEU A 149 8.43 -2.18 -11.79
C LEU A 149 9.37 -1.09 -12.30
N ASP A 150 10.42 -0.75 -11.56
CA ASP A 150 11.42 0.24 -11.96
C ASP A 150 12.47 -0.30 -12.95
N CYS A 151 12.60 -1.63 -13.04
CA CYS A 151 13.46 -2.32 -14.00
C CYS A 151 12.77 -2.63 -15.35
N CYS A 152 11.45 -2.42 -15.44
CA CYS A 152 10.65 -2.52 -16.66
C CYS A 152 10.78 -1.27 -17.53
#